data_AF-A0ABC8LI16-F1
#
_entry.id   AF-A0ABC8LI16-F1
#
_cell.length_a   1.000
_cell.length_b   1.000
_cell.length_c   1.000
_cell.angle_alpha   90.00
_cell.angle_beta   90.00
_cell.angle_gamma   90.00
#
_symmetry.space_group_name_H-M   'P 1'
#
loop_
_entity.id
_entity.type
_entity.pdbx_description
1 polymer ?
#
loop_
_entity_poly.entity_id
_entity_poly.type
_entity_poly.pdbx_seq_one_letter_code
_entity_poly.pdbx_strand_id
1 'polypeptide(L)'
;MAANQFHGSMFQEAYMSGMNERTNHYRRILNMYMRFHEAVVAKYKAEVEVYRIAGKLELFEYLFNDGVMNHVKDKLETELALAHARLSDVKVPNLDWEKLGEPQMWR
;
A
#
# COMPACT_ATOMS: atom_id res chain seq x y z
N MET A 1 -33.00 -46.64 9.23
CA MET A 1 -31.73 -46.19 9.82
C MET A 1 -30.84 -45.36 8.88
N ALA A 2 -31.02 -45.40 7.55
CA ALA A 2 -30.18 -44.64 6.60
C ALA A 2 -30.43 -43.10 6.59
N ALA A 3 -31.65 -42.64 6.87
CA ALA A 3 -32.01 -41.21 6.79
C ALA A 3 -31.27 -40.32 7.82
N ASN A 4 -31.00 -40.83 9.02
CA ASN A 4 -30.30 -40.07 10.07
C ASN A 4 -28.79 -39.91 9.80
N GLN A 5 -28.15 -40.86 9.12
CA GLN A 5 -26.74 -40.75 8.74
C GLN A 5 -26.53 -39.75 7.60
N PHE A 6 -27.43 -39.72 6.62
CA PHE A 6 -27.41 -38.75 5.52
C PHE A 6 -27.70 -37.31 5.97
N HIS A 7 -28.60 -37.12 6.94
CA HIS A 7 -28.85 -35.79 7.52
C HIS A 7 -27.65 -35.30 8.34
N GLY A 8 -27.04 -36.18 9.14
CA GLY A 8 -25.84 -35.85 9.93
C GLY A 8 -24.64 -35.44 9.06
N SER A 9 -24.41 -36.13 7.93
CA SER A 9 -23.33 -35.78 7.00
C SER A 9 -23.58 -34.44 6.30
N MET A 10 -24.83 -34.15 5.90
CA MET A 10 -25.21 -32.89 5.26
C MET A 10 -24.99 -31.67 6.19
N PHE A 11 -25.33 -31.78 7.47
CA PHE A 11 -25.06 -30.72 8.44
C PHE A 11 -23.57 -30.50 8.66
N GLN A 12 -22.79 -31.57 8.73
CA GLN A 12 -21.34 -31.50 8.88
C GLN A 12 -20.68 -30.84 7.66
N GLU A 13 -21.11 -31.20 6.44
CA GLU A 13 -20.64 -30.61 5.20
C GLU A 13 -20.99 -29.11 5.11
N ALA A 14 -22.22 -28.73 5.45
CA ALA A 14 -22.65 -27.33 5.48
C ALA A 14 -21.85 -26.49 6.49
N TYR A 15 -21.60 -27.05 7.69
CA TYR A 15 -20.77 -26.40 8.70
C TYR A 15 -19.33 -26.18 8.22
N MET A 16 -18.72 -27.21 7.62
CA MET A 16 -17.36 -27.12 7.07
C MET A 16 -17.28 -26.14 5.90
N SER A 17 -18.28 -26.10 5.02
CA SER A 17 -18.37 -25.10 3.94
C SER A 17 -18.40 -23.69 4.52
N GLY A 18 -19.28 -23.43 5.50
CA GLY A 18 -19.38 -22.13 6.14
C GLY A 18 -18.08 -21.71 6.86
N MET A 19 -17.36 -22.65 7.47
CA MET A 19 -16.03 -22.37 8.02
C MET A 19 -15.03 -21.99 6.93
N ASN A 20 -14.96 -22.76 5.85
CA ASN A 20 -14.05 -22.49 4.73
C ASN A 20 -14.34 -21.14 4.05
N GLU A 21 -15.61 -20.81 3.86
CA GLU A 21 -16.05 -19.53 3.31
C GLU A 21 -15.59 -18.36 4.19
N ARG A 22 -15.82 -18.43 5.51
CA ARG A 22 -15.34 -17.42 6.46
C ARG A 22 -13.81 -17.29 6.46
N THR A 23 -13.09 -18.42 6.45
CA THR A 23 -11.62 -18.38 6.38
C THR A 23 -11.14 -17.74 5.09
N ASN A 24 -11.75 -18.08 3.95
CA ASN A 24 -11.38 -17.51 2.66
C ASN A 24 -11.71 -16.02 2.57
N HIS A 25 -12.81 -15.58 3.17
CA HIS A 25 -13.18 -14.18 3.31
C HIS A 25 -12.09 -13.37 4.04
N TYR A 26 -11.73 -13.78 5.26
CA TYR A 26 -10.70 -13.06 6.03
C TYR A 26 -9.31 -13.13 5.38
N ARG A 27 -8.95 -14.24 4.73
CA ARG A 27 -7.71 -14.31 3.94
C ARG A 27 -7.68 -13.27 2.83
N ARG A 28 -8.80 -13.04 2.12
CA ARG A 28 -8.88 -12.01 1.07
C ARG A 28 -8.69 -10.61 1.66
N ILE A 29 -9.36 -10.32 2.77
CA ILE A 29 -9.23 -9.04 3.47
C ILE A 29 -7.78 -8.79 3.89
N LEU A 30 -7.14 -9.76 4.57
CA LEU A 30 -5.75 -9.64 5.01
C LEU A 30 -4.80 -9.40 3.84
N ASN A 31 -4.97 -10.13 2.73
CA ASN A 31 -4.15 -9.94 1.54
C ASN A 31 -4.32 -8.55 0.92
N MET A 32 -5.54 -8.00 0.91
CA MET A 32 -5.78 -6.64 0.43
C MET A 32 -5.16 -5.59 1.35
N TYR A 33 -5.31 -5.75 2.66
CA TYR A 33 -4.69 -4.87 3.65
C TYR A 33 -3.17 -4.89 3.55
N MET A 34 -2.56 -6.06 3.38
CA MET A 34 -1.11 -6.20 3.19
C MET A 34 -0.64 -5.43 1.94
N ARG A 35 -1.32 -5.59 0.80
CA ARG A 35 -1.01 -4.85 -0.43
C ARG A 35 -1.17 -3.34 -0.28
N PHE A 36 -2.23 -2.91 0.43
CA PHE A 36 -2.43 -1.50 0.76
C PHE A 36 -1.28 -0.96 1.61
N HIS A 37 -0.92 -1.67 2.67
CA HIS A 37 0.17 -1.29 3.56
C HIS A 37 1.51 -1.19 2.82
N GLU A 38 1.83 -2.19 1.99
CA GLU A 38 3.01 -2.17 1.12
C GLU A 38 3.03 -0.95 0.20
N ALA A 39 1.89 -0.60 -0.41
CA ALA A 39 1.77 0.57 -1.26
C ALA A 39 1.96 1.89 -0.48
N VAL A 40 1.40 2.00 0.72
CA VAL A 40 1.62 3.16 1.61
C VAL A 40 3.09 3.30 1.97
N VAL A 41 3.75 2.19 2.34
CA VAL A 41 5.19 2.19 2.66
C VAL A 41 6.03 2.58 1.44
N ALA A 42 5.68 2.09 0.25
CA ALA A 42 6.35 2.49 -0.99
C ALA A 42 6.19 3.99 -1.28
N LYS A 43 4.98 4.53 -1.07
CA LYS A 43 4.71 5.96 -1.25
C LYS A 43 5.53 6.80 -0.29
N TYR A 44 5.52 6.43 0.99
CA TYR A 44 6.32 7.12 2.01
C TYR A 44 7.82 7.13 1.68
N LYS A 45 8.37 6.01 1.21
CA LYS A 45 9.79 5.94 0.78
C LYS A 45 10.08 6.89 -0.38
N ALA A 46 9.18 7.00 -1.36
CA ALA A 46 9.33 7.93 -2.48
C ALA A 46 9.22 9.40 -2.02
N GLU A 47 8.31 9.71 -1.09
CA GLU A 47 8.20 11.05 -0.47
C GLU A 47 9.49 11.43 0.27
N VAL A 48 10.04 10.51 1.06
CA VAL A 48 11.32 10.72 1.77
C VAL A 48 12.47 10.98 0.79
N GLU A 49 12.53 10.29 -0.35
CA GLU A 49 13.55 10.53 -1.38
C GLU A 49 13.45 11.96 -1.94
N VAL A 50 12.24 12.41 -2.27
CA VAL A 50 11.96 13.79 -2.73
C VAL A 50 12.41 14.81 -1.68
N TYR A 51 11.97 14.67 -0.43
CA TYR A 51 12.34 15.61 0.64
C TYR A 51 13.84 15.65 0.89
N ARG A 52 14.52 14.50 0.82
CA ARG A 52 15.97 14.43 0.99
C ARG A 52 16.70 15.18 -0.12
N ILE A 53 16.27 15.07 -1.38
CA ILE A 53 16.93 15.77 -2.50
C ILE A 53 16.61 17.27 -2.44
N ALA A 54 15.35 17.63 -2.16
CA ALA A 54 14.95 19.02 -1.98
C ALA A 54 15.75 19.72 -0.87
N GLY A 55 15.90 19.08 0.29
CA GLY A 55 16.71 19.63 1.39
C GLY A 55 18.21 19.76 1.05
N LYS A 56 18.75 18.87 0.20
CA LYS A 56 20.13 19.04 -0.31
C LYS A 56 20.25 20.24 -1.24
N LEU A 57 19.25 20.47 -2.09
CA LEU A 57 19.24 21.61 -3.00
C LEU A 57 19.13 22.93 -2.21
N GLU A 58 18.26 22.99 -1.20
CA GLU A 58 18.15 24.14 -0.28
C GLU A 58 19.48 24.42 0.43
N LEU A 59 20.12 23.39 0.99
CA LEU A 59 21.43 23.54 1.63
C LEU A 59 22.50 23.99 0.63
N PHE A 60 22.46 23.48 -0.60
CA PHE A 60 23.38 23.86 -1.66
C PHE A 60 23.22 25.36 -2.00
N GLU A 61 22.00 25.84 -2.17
CA GLU A 61 21.72 27.27 -2.43
C GLU A 61 22.16 28.16 -1.26
N TYR A 62 22.01 27.68 -0.03
CA TYR A 62 22.46 28.40 1.16
C TYR A 62 24.00 28.48 1.26
N LEU A 63 24.72 27.40 0.94
CA LEU A 63 26.17 27.33 1.11
C LEU A 63 26.97 27.79 -0.12
N PHE A 64 26.41 27.69 -1.32
CA PHE A 64 27.15 27.84 -2.58
C PHE A 64 26.37 28.73 -3.58
N ASN A 65 26.44 30.05 -3.37
CA ASN A 65 25.70 31.03 -4.17
C ASN A 65 26.51 31.61 -5.36
N ASP A 66 27.79 31.25 -5.48
CA ASP A 66 28.73 31.96 -6.38
C ASP A 66 28.85 31.31 -7.77
N GLY A 67 27.91 30.42 -8.13
CA GLY A 67 27.82 29.80 -9.46
C GLY A 67 28.90 28.75 -9.78
N VAL A 68 29.94 28.62 -8.94
CA VAL A 68 31.09 27.71 -9.13
C VAL A 68 30.66 26.24 -9.28
N MET A 69 29.51 25.87 -8.72
CA MET A 69 29.02 24.48 -8.70
C MET A 69 27.66 24.28 -9.38
N ASN A 70 27.29 25.13 -10.34
CA ASN A 70 26.00 25.01 -11.05
C ASN A 70 25.74 23.60 -11.63
N HIS A 71 26.76 22.91 -12.13
CA HIS A 71 26.61 21.53 -12.61
C HIS A 71 26.11 20.54 -11.52
N VAL A 72 26.45 20.76 -10.25
CA VAL A 72 25.93 19.98 -9.11
C VAL A 72 24.49 20.35 -8.83
N LYS A 73 24.17 21.65 -8.92
CA LYS A 73 22.79 22.15 -8.79
C LYS A 73 21.88 21.53 -9.84
N ASP A 74 22.25 21.63 -11.12
CA ASP A 74 21.49 21.10 -12.26
C ASP A 74 21.25 19.59 -12.11
N LYS A 75 22.26 18.87 -11.60
CA LYS A 75 22.15 17.44 -11.30
C LYS A 75 21.12 17.18 -10.19
N LEU A 76 21.17 17.92 -9.09
CA LEU A 76 20.22 17.79 -7.99
C LEU A 76 18.78 18.14 -8.43
N GLU A 77 18.61 19.17 -9.26
CA GLU A 77 17.31 19.52 -9.84
C GLU A 77 16.77 18.42 -10.75
N THR A 78 17.64 17.82 -11.57
CA THR A 78 17.27 16.68 -12.42
C THR A 78 16.90 15.45 -11.58
N GLU A 79 17.68 15.13 -10.55
CA GLU A 79 17.38 14.05 -9.60
C GLU A 79 16.05 14.30 -8.88
N LEU A 80 15.76 15.55 -8.49
CA LEU A 80 14.52 15.94 -7.85
C LEU A 80 13.32 15.75 -8.79
N ALA A 81 13.43 16.16 -10.05
CA ALA A 81 12.38 15.96 -11.05
C ALA A 81 12.10 14.46 -11.28
N LEU A 82 13.15 13.64 -11.36
CA LEU A 82 13.00 12.18 -11.47
C LEU A 82 12.35 11.56 -10.23
N ALA A 83 12.71 12.03 -9.03
CA ALA A 83 12.10 11.56 -7.78
C ALA A 83 10.62 11.92 -7.70
N HIS A 84 10.23 13.12 -8.14
CA HIS A 84 8.82 13.52 -8.24
C HIS A 84 8.05 12.66 -9.25
N ALA A 85 8.63 12.37 -10.41
CA ALA A 85 8.01 11.47 -11.39
C ALA A 85 7.77 10.07 -10.79
N ARG A 86 8.79 9.49 -10.14
CA ARG A 86 8.64 8.20 -9.43
C ARG A 86 7.57 8.24 -8.36
N LEU A 87 7.52 9.30 -7.54
CA LEU A 87 6.49 9.48 -6.53
C LEU A 87 5.10 9.53 -7.15
N SER A 88 4.93 10.22 -8.27
CA SER A 88 3.65 10.33 -8.97
C SER A 88 3.16 8.98 -9.53
N ASP A 89 4.09 8.07 -9.83
CA ASP A 89 3.78 6.72 -10.31
C ASP A 89 3.37 5.76 -9.17
N VAL A 90 3.67 6.08 -7.90
CA VAL A 90 3.30 5.22 -6.77
C VAL A 90 1.80 5.33 -6.48
N LYS A 91 1.06 4.28 -6.86
CA LYS A 91 -0.38 4.17 -6.59
C LYS A 91 -0.63 3.52 -5.24
N VAL A 92 -1.34 4.23 -4.38
CA VAL A 92 -1.91 3.68 -3.15
C VAL A 92 -3.38 3.34 -3.41
N PRO A 93 -3.78 2.06 -3.37
CA PRO A 93 -5.18 1.68 -3.60
C PRO A 93 -6.04 2.22 -2.46
N ASN A 94 -7.29 2.60 -2.75
CA ASN A 94 -8.25 2.91 -1.70
C ASN A 94 -8.90 1.61 -1.20
N LEU A 95 -8.88 1.37 0.12
CA LEU A 95 -9.56 0.23 0.72
C LEU A 95 -11.03 0.59 0.96
N ASP A 96 -11.91 -0.03 0.18
CA ASP A 96 -13.35 0.12 0.30
C ASP A 96 -13.90 -0.97 1.23
N TRP A 97 -13.98 -0.67 2.52
CA TRP A 97 -14.43 -1.61 3.55
C TRP A 97 -15.91 -2.00 3.38
N GLU A 98 -16.74 -1.13 2.78
CA GLU A 98 -18.14 -1.45 2.49
C GLU A 98 -18.24 -2.55 1.43
N LYS A 99 -17.47 -2.45 0.33
CA LYS A 99 -17.41 -3.51 -0.69
C LYS A 99 -16.80 -4.81 -0.16
N LEU A 100 -16.02 -4.75 0.91
CA LEU A 100 -15.46 -5.92 1.57
C LEU A 100 -16.41 -6.55 2.59
N GLY A 101 -17.62 -6.01 2.78
CA GLY A 101 -18.59 -6.54 3.73
C GLY A 101 -18.19 -6.32 5.20
N GLU A 102 -17.23 -5.43 5.46
CA GLU A 102 -16.73 -5.11 6.80
C GLU A 102 -16.83 -3.59 7.09
N PRO A 103 -18.02 -2.97 6.95
CA PRO A 103 -18.18 -1.51 7.06
C PRO A 103 -17.78 -0.96 8.44
N GLN A 104 -17.76 -1.78 9.48
CA GLN A 104 -17.33 -1.40 10.82
C GLN A 104 -15.84 -1.10 10.94
N MET A 105 -15.02 -1.50 9.97
CA MET A 105 -13.57 -1.21 9.96
C MET A 105 -13.25 0.25 9.64
N TRP A 106 -14.25 1.05 9.24
CA TRP A 106 -14.14 2.50 9.02
C TRP A 106 -14.38 3.34 10.29
N ARG A 107 -14.95 2.74 11.35
CA ARG A 107 -15.37 3.47 12.56
C ARG A 107 -14.24 3.70 13.55
#